data_AF-A0A1Y2BSB5-F1
#
_entry.id   AF-A0A1Y2BSB5-F1
#
_cell.length_a   1.000
_cell.length_b   1.000
_cell.length_c   1.000
_cell.angle_alpha   90.00
_cell.angle_beta   90.00
_cell.angle_gamma   90.00
#
_symmetry.space_group_name_H-M   'P 1'
#
loop_
_entity.id
_entity.type
_entity.pdbx_description
1 polymer ?
#
loop_
_entity_poly.entity_id
_entity_poly.type
_entity_poly.pdbx_seq_one_letter_code
_entity_poly.pdbx_strand_id
1 'polypeptide(L)'
;MKYELNLEKPNASRVWISAVTIGSSYFMGGLVPLIPYMIEPNSNTAFYISIGVTLVALFIFGYVKAKFLGVNTPFRSAFEMMIVGGIASGASFGIAKAMPQP
;
A
#
# COMPACT_ATOMS: atom_id res chain seq x y z
N MET A 1 -11.57 22.32 -25.31
CA MET A 1 -11.00 21.48 -24.21
C MET A 1 -10.68 22.23 -22.92
N LYS A 2 -9.74 23.20 -22.86
CA LYS A 2 -9.37 23.86 -21.57
C LYS A 2 -10.54 24.60 -20.91
N TYR A 3 -11.41 25.24 -21.70
CA TYR A 3 -12.57 26.01 -21.20
C TYR A 3 -13.89 25.25 -21.22
N GLU A 4 -13.89 24.01 -21.73
CA GLU A 4 -15.09 23.17 -21.87
C GLU A 4 -15.06 21.99 -20.90
N LEU A 5 -13.88 21.43 -20.64
CA LEU A 5 -13.67 20.31 -19.71
C LEU A 5 -12.80 20.67 -18.49
N ASN A 6 -12.32 21.92 -18.40
CA ASN A 6 -11.40 22.36 -17.33
C ASN A 6 -10.10 21.52 -17.25
N LEU A 7 -9.68 20.91 -18.37
CA LEU A 7 -8.51 20.03 -18.45
C LEU A 7 -7.28 20.78 -19.00
N GLU A 8 -6.16 20.65 -18.30
CA GLU A 8 -4.86 21.15 -18.73
C GLU A 8 -4.14 20.10 -19.59
N LYS A 9 -3.44 20.52 -20.65
CA LYS A 9 -2.74 19.57 -21.55
C LYS A 9 -1.65 18.83 -20.75
N PRO A 10 -1.63 17.48 -20.75
CA PRO A 10 -0.59 16.72 -20.05
C PRO A 10 0.79 17.06 -20.62
N ASN A 11 1.75 17.32 -19.74
CA ASN A 11 3.15 17.48 -20.16
C ASN A 11 3.74 16.08 -20.44
N ALA A 12 4.16 15.83 -21.69
CA ALA A 12 4.71 14.54 -22.12
C ALA A 12 5.91 14.09 -21.28
N SER A 13 6.73 15.02 -20.79
CA SER A 13 7.89 14.72 -19.94
C SER A 13 7.50 14.19 -18.55
N ARG A 14 6.28 14.52 -18.07
CA ARG A 14 5.77 14.05 -16.77
C ARG A 14 5.35 12.58 -16.79
N VAL A 15 5.11 12.01 -17.96
CA VAL A 15 4.64 10.62 -18.11
C VAL A 15 5.67 9.63 -17.57
N TRP A 16 6.93 9.76 -18.00
CA TRP A 16 8.01 8.89 -17.55
C TRP A 16 8.31 9.04 -16.06
N ILE A 17 8.32 10.28 -15.57
CA ILE A 17 8.55 10.56 -14.15
C ILE A 17 7.46 9.90 -13.30
N SER A 18 6.19 10.03 -13.70
CA SER A 18 5.07 9.39 -13.00
C SER A 18 5.19 7.87 -13.02
N ALA A 19 5.47 7.27 -14.19
CA ALA A 19 5.60 5.83 -14.33
C ALA A 19 6.72 5.26 -13.44
N VAL A 20 7.91 5.87 -13.47
CA VAL A 20 9.04 5.45 -12.64
C VAL A 20 8.71 5.63 -11.16
N THR A 21 8.11 6.77 -10.78
CA THR A 21 7.78 7.06 -9.38
C THR A 21 6.78 6.05 -8.82
N ILE A 22 5.71 5.75 -9.55
CA ILE A 22 4.70 4.78 -9.10
C ILE A 22 5.29 3.37 -9.09
N GLY A 23 6.01 2.98 -10.14
CA GLY A 23 6.61 1.65 -10.24
C GLY A 23 7.62 1.38 -9.13
N SER A 24 8.54 2.32 -8.88
CA SER A 24 9.53 2.19 -7.80
C SER A 24 8.85 2.19 -6.42
N SER A 25 7.86 3.05 -6.21
CA SER A 25 7.12 3.11 -4.95
C SER A 25 6.36 1.81 -4.67
N TYR A 26 5.74 1.21 -5.69
CA TYR A 26 5.01 -0.05 -5.55
C TYR A 26 5.96 -1.22 -5.28
N PHE A 27 7.12 -1.26 -5.96
CA PHE A 27 8.16 -2.24 -5.70
C PHE A 27 8.67 -2.13 -4.26
N MET A 28 9.07 -0.94 -3.83
CA MET A 28 9.57 -0.71 -2.46
C MET A 28 8.50 -1.01 -1.40
N GLY A 29 7.25 -0.59 -1.65
CA GLY A 29 6.13 -0.86 -0.74
C GLY A 29 5.80 -2.35 -0.64
N GLY A 30 5.86 -3.08 -1.75
CA GLY A 30 5.62 -4.52 -1.79
C GLY A 30 6.71 -5.36 -1.12
N LEU A 31 7.94 -4.84 -1.01
CA LEU A 31 9.01 -5.52 -0.29
C LEU A 31 8.77 -5.54 1.23
N VAL A 32 8.10 -4.53 1.78
CA VAL A 32 7.85 -4.42 3.23
C VAL A 32 7.23 -5.70 3.84
N PRO A 33 6.11 -6.25 3.34
CA PRO A 33 5.56 -7.51 3.86
C PRO A 33 6.44 -8.74 3.57
N LEU A 34 7.31 -8.69 2.55
CA LEU A 34 8.14 -9.83 2.13
C LEU A 34 9.43 -9.96 2.94
N ILE A 35 9.99 -8.86 3.44
CA ILE A 35 11.24 -8.84 4.22
C ILE A 35 11.24 -9.87 5.36
N PRO A 36 10.18 -10.01 6.20
CA PRO A 36 10.17 -11.01 7.25
C PRO A 36 10.36 -12.44 6.75
N TYR A 37 9.82 -12.79 5.58
CA TYR A 37 9.99 -14.11 4.97
C TYR A 37 11.38 -14.34 4.39
N MET A 38 12.12 -13.28 4.07
CA MET A 38 13.51 -13.40 3.60
C MET A 38 14.49 -13.67 4.74
N ILE A 39 14.15 -13.31 5.97
CA ILE A 39 15.04 -13.35 7.13
C ILE A 39 14.68 -14.51 8.07
N GLU A 40 13.39 -14.76 8.29
CA GLU A 40 12.91 -15.78 9.23
C GLU A 40 12.59 -17.09 8.49
N PRO A 41 13.31 -18.20 8.76
CA PRO A 41 13.08 -19.48 8.11
C PRO A 41 11.72 -20.10 8.44
N ASN A 42 11.17 -19.81 9.63
CA ASN A 42 9.89 -20.34 10.03
C ASN A 42 8.74 -19.54 9.41
N SER A 43 8.04 -20.15 8.45
CA SER A 43 6.93 -19.49 7.74
C SER A 43 5.81 -18.97 8.64
N ASN A 44 5.50 -19.65 9.75
CA ASN A 44 4.45 -19.20 10.67
C ASN A 44 4.92 -17.97 11.46
N THR A 45 6.16 -18.00 11.96
CA THR A 45 6.75 -16.85 12.66
C THR A 45 6.89 -15.65 11.72
N ALA A 46 7.39 -15.87 10.50
CA ALA A 46 7.49 -14.83 9.46
C ALA A 46 6.13 -14.22 9.11
N PHE A 47 5.07 -15.03 9.06
CA PHE A 47 3.70 -14.57 8.79
C PHE A 47 3.20 -13.59 9.85
N TYR A 48 3.32 -13.92 11.14
CA TYR A 48 2.88 -13.02 12.21
C TYR A 48 3.70 -11.72 12.26
N ILE A 49 5.01 -11.80 12.04
CA ILE A 49 5.88 -10.62 11.96
C ILE A 49 5.48 -9.75 10.76
N SER A 50 5.23 -10.36 9.60
CA SER A 50 4.81 -9.68 8.38
C SER A 50 3.49 -8.94 8.55
N ILE A 51 2.50 -9.54 9.21
CA ILE A 51 1.24 -8.84 9.54
C ILE A 51 1.52 -7.59 10.36
N GLY A 52 2.29 -7.72 11.45
CA GLY A 52 2.61 -6.60 12.34
C GLY A 52 3.33 -5.46 11.60
N VAL A 53 4.38 -5.78 10.86
CA VAL A 53 5.17 -4.81 10.08
C VAL A 53 4.30 -4.12 9.03
N THR A 54 3.45 -4.87 8.33
CA THR A 54 2.58 -4.32 7.28
C THR A 54 1.52 -3.39 7.85
N LEU A 55 0.90 -3.73 8.97
CA LEU A 55 -0.09 -2.85 9.63
C LEU A 55 0.54 -1.54 10.10
N VAL A 56 1.74 -1.61 10.69
CA VAL A 56 2.50 -0.41 11.09
C VAL A 56 2.87 0.42 9.87
N ALA A 57 3.32 -0.21 8.78
CA ALA A 57 3.64 0.49 7.54
C ALA A 57 2.40 1.19 6.96
N LEU A 58 1.25 0.51 6.85
CA LEU A 58 0.00 1.09 6.37
C LEU A 58 -0.45 2.27 7.22
N PHE A 59 -0.31 2.18 8.54
CA PHE A 59 -0.63 3.27 9.46
C PHE A 59 0.28 4.49 9.19
N ILE A 60 1.60 4.28 9.11
CA ILE A 60 2.56 5.35 8.83
C ILE A 60 2.27 5.98 7.47
N PHE A 61 2.06 5.18 6.42
CA PHE A 61 1.72 5.67 5.08
C PHE A 61 0.44 6.48 5.08
N GLY A 62 -0.62 6.02 5.76
CA GLY A 62 -1.89 6.74 5.85
C GLY A 62 -1.75 8.08 6.58
N TYR A 63 -1.00 8.10 7.69
CA TYR A 63 -0.71 9.33 8.43
C TYR A 63 0.09 10.34 7.59
N VAL A 64 1.18 9.86 6.97
CA VAL A 64 2.09 10.68 6.18
C VAL A 64 1.37 11.24 4.95
N LYS A 65 0.62 10.39 4.23
CA LYS A 65 -0.24 10.80 3.10
C LYS A 65 -1.19 11.92 3.50
N ALA A 66 -1.91 11.75 4.62
CA ALA A 66 -2.88 12.74 5.06
C ALA A 66 -2.23 14.08 5.45
N LYS A 67 -1.06 14.04 6.08
CA LYS A 67 -0.29 15.24 6.41
C LYS A 67 0.19 15.97 5.16
N PHE A 68 0.69 15.26 4.16
CA PHE A 68 1.13 15.86 2.90
C PHE A 68 -0.03 16.45 2.07
N LEU A 69 -1.23 15.86 2.17
CA LEU A 69 -2.42 16.33 1.47
C LEU A 69 -3.18 17.43 2.23
N GLY A 70 -2.70 17.88 3.40
CA GLY A 70 -3.36 18.92 4.19
C GLY A 70 -4.70 18.49 4.81
N VAL A 71 -4.90 17.19 5.04
CA VAL A 71 -6.12 16.67 5.67
C VAL A 71 -6.06 16.93 7.18
N ASN A 72 -7.10 17.55 7.73
CA ASN A 72 -7.16 17.96 9.15
C ASN A 72 -7.18 16.79 10.15
N THR A 73 -7.36 15.55 9.70
CA THR A 73 -7.51 14.35 10.55
C THR A 73 -6.54 13.23 10.15
N PRO A 74 -5.21 13.43 10.29
CA PRO A 74 -4.21 12.48 9.79
C PRO A 74 -4.24 11.12 10.47
N PHE A 75 -4.58 11.06 11.77
CA PHE A 75 -4.76 9.80 12.50
C PHE A 75 -5.92 8.98 11.96
N ARG A 76 -7.04 9.63 11.61
CA ARG A 76 -8.20 8.94 11.04
C ARG A 76 -7.82 8.29 9.70
N SER A 77 -7.09 9.00 8.85
CA SER A 77 -6.62 8.46 7.58
C SER A 77 -5.65 7.27 7.77
N ALA A 78 -4.80 7.33 8.80
CA ALA A 78 -3.92 6.21 9.17
C ALA A 78 -4.71 4.94 9.53
N PHE A 79 -5.72 5.08 10.39
CA PHE A 79 -6.60 3.97 10.77
C PHE A 79 -7.43 3.45 9.59
N GLU A 80 -7.99 4.33 8.76
CA GLU A 80 -8.73 3.94 7.55
C GLU A 80 -7.86 3.09 6.62
N MET A 81 -6.62 3.53 6.36
CA MET A 81 -5.70 2.79 5.50
C MET A 81 -5.30 1.43 6.09
N MET A 82 -5.01 1.39 7.40
CA MET A 82 -4.70 0.14 8.11
C MET A 82 -5.87 -0.85 8.08
N ILE A 83 -7.10 -0.38 8.33
CA ILE A 83 -8.31 -1.23 8.36
C ILE A 83 -8.62 -1.76 6.95
N VAL A 84 -8.62 -0.89 5.93
CA VAL A 84 -8.90 -1.31 4.55
C VAL A 84 -7.87 -2.33 4.08
N GLY A 85 -6.57 -2.08 4.34
CA GLY A 85 -5.51 -3.03 4.00
C GLY A 85 -5.60 -4.34 4.78
N GLY A 86 -5.96 -4.28 6.06
CA GLY A 86 -6.19 -5.46 6.90
C GLY A 86 -7.35 -6.33 6.40
N ILE A 87 -8.48 -5.70 6.05
CA ILE A 87 -9.64 -6.41 5.48
C ILE A 87 -9.28 -7.03 4.13
N ALA A 88 -8.59 -6.30 3.24
CA ALA A 88 -8.17 -6.82 1.94
C ALA A 88 -7.21 -8.02 2.07
N SER A 89 -6.27 -7.95 3.01
CA SER A 89 -5.33 -9.04 3.29
C SER A 89 -6.05 -10.25 3.88
N GLY A 90 -6.96 -10.04 4.84
CA GLY A 90 -7.79 -11.10 5.42
C GLY A 90 -8.69 -11.79 4.40
N ALA A 91 -9.30 -11.02 3.49
CA ALA A 91 -10.09 -11.56 2.38
C ALA A 91 -9.22 -12.40 1.43
N SER A 92 -8.04 -11.90 1.06
CA SER A 92 -7.09 -12.63 0.20
C SER A 92 -6.64 -13.95 0.84
N PHE A 93 -6.32 -13.93 2.14
CA PHE A 93 -6.00 -15.14 2.90
C PHE A 93 -7.18 -16.12 2.96
N GLY A 94 -8.40 -15.62 3.19
CA GLY A 94 -9.61 -16.44 3.21
C GLY A 94 -9.84 -17.16 1.89
N ILE A 95 -9.65 -16.47 0.76
CA ILE A 95 -9.73 -17.07 -0.58
C ILE A 95 -8.63 -18.12 -0.76
N ALA A 96 -7.37 -17.78 -0.46
CA ALA A 96 -6.25 -18.71 -0.61
C ALA A 96 -6.42 -19.98 0.24
N LYS A 97 -7.00 -19.86 1.44
CA LYS A 97 -7.30 -20.99 2.33
C LYS A 97 -8.48 -21.84 1.83
N ALA A 98 -9.46 -21.24 1.16
CA ALA A 98 -10.61 -21.94 0.61
C ALA A 98 -10.31 -22.64 -0.72
N MET A 99 -9.25 -22.21 -1.43
CA MET A 99 -8.81 -22.88 -2.65
C MET A 99 -8.31 -24.31 -2.33
N PRO A 100 -8.69 -25.30 -3.15
CA PRO A 100 -8.14 -26.65 -3.05
C PRO A 100 -6.62 -26.58 -3.20
N GLN A 101 -5.91 -27.07 -2.19
CA GLN A 101 -4.47 -27.21 -2.26
C GLN A 101 -4.15 -28.45 -3.11
N PRO A 102 -3.19 -28.37 -4.04
CA PRO A 102 -2.73 -29.55 -4.79
C PRO A 102 -2.07 -30.60 -3.89
#